data_AF-A0A356UHI1-F1
#
_entry.id   AF-A0A356UHI1-F1
#
_cell.length_a   1.000
_cell.length_b   1.000
_cell.length_c   1.000
_cell.angle_alpha   90.00
_cell.angle_beta   90.00
_cell.angle_gamma   90.00
#
_symmetry.space_group_name_H-M   'P 1'
#
loop_
_entity.id
_entity.type
_entity.pdbx_description
1 polymer ?
#
loop_
_entity_poly.entity_id
_entity_poly.type
_entity_poly.pdbx_seq_one_letter_code
_entity_poly.pdbx_strand_id
1 'polypeptide(L)' 'MDLKITPAKTLSGTTRVPGDKSISHRAVMLGALAHGDTCIENFLPS' A
#
# COMPACT_ATOMS: atom_id res chain seq x y z
N MET A 1 -1.08 -10.03 -19.57
CA MET A 1 0.22 -10.50 -19.06
C MET A 1 -0.05 -11.85 -18.44
N ASP A 2 0.52 -12.93 -18.97
CA ASP A 2 0.20 -14.28 -18.49
C ASP A 2 1.15 -14.68 -17.37
N LEU A 3 0.57 -14.93 -16.19
CA LEU A 3 1.30 -15.40 -15.03
C LEU A 3 1.18 -16.92 -14.95
N LYS A 4 2.32 -17.61 -14.96
CA LYS A 4 2.39 -19.06 -14.73
C LYS A 4 2.92 -19.31 -13.32
N ILE A 5 2.09 -19.96 -12.48
CA ILE A 5 2.44 -20.31 -11.10
C ILE A 5 2.75 -21.81 -11.02
N THR A 6 3.83 -22.16 -10.33
CA THR A 6 4.21 -23.55 -10.03
C THR A 6 4.38 -23.74 -8.51
N PRO A 7 4.23 -24.96 -7.98
CA PRO A 7 4.31 -25.21 -6.54
C PRO A 7 5.66 -24.79 -5.93
N ALA A 8 5.61 -24.07 -4.80
CA ALA A 8 6.78 -23.78 -3.98
C ALA A 8 6.94 -24.84 -2.88
N LYS A 9 8.17 -25.27 -2.60
CA LYS A 9 8.45 -26.23 -1.50
C LYS A 9 8.30 -25.59 -0.12
N THR A 10 8.75 -24.34 0.04
CA THR A 10 8.66 -23.57 1.30
C THR A 10 8.86 -22.08 1.00
N LEU A 11 8.25 -21.19 1.78
CA LEU A 11 8.57 -19.75 1.80
C LEU A 11 9.30 -19.44 3.11
N SER A 12 10.42 -18.71 3.03
CA SER A 12 11.19 -18.26 4.19
C SER A 12 11.83 -16.90 3.91
N GLY A 13 11.84 -16.02 4.92
CA GLY A 13 12.38 -14.67 4.83
C GLY A 13 11.50 -13.63 5.54
N THR A 14 11.86 -12.36 5.37
CA THR A 14 11.10 -11.22 5.89
C THR A 14 10.94 -10.20 4.78
N THR A 15 9.76 -9.62 4.68
CA THR A 15 9.47 -8.56 3.70
C THR A 15 8.58 -7.50 4.33
N ARG A 16 8.61 -6.30 3.76
CA ARG A 16 7.69 -5.22 4.09
C ARG A 16 6.64 -5.16 2.98
N VAL A 17 5.37 -5.24 3.37
CA VAL A 17 4.26 -5.07 2.43
C VAL A 17 4.07 -3.59 2.08
N PRO A 18 3.47 -3.28 0.91
CA PRO A 18 3.08 -1.92 0.58
C PRO A 18 2.09 -1.32 1.59
N GLY A 19 1.85 -0.01 1.49
CA GLY A 19 0.82 0.67 2.27
C GLY A 19 -0.58 0.09 2.05
N ASP A 20 -1.51 0.38 2.96
CA ASP A 20 -2.89 -0.08 2.82
C ASP A 20 -3.68 0.81 1.83
N LYS A 21 -4.38 0.19 0.88
CA LYS A 21 -5.15 0.91 -0.14
C LYS A 21 -6.29 1.74 0.45
N SER A 22 -7.03 1.19 1.41
CA SER A 22 -8.20 1.86 1.99
C SER A 22 -7.79 3.02 2.89
N ILE A 23 -6.73 2.86 3.67
CA ILE A 23 -6.13 3.93 4.47
C ILE A 23 -5.53 5.00 3.57
N SER A 24 -4.75 4.63 2.55
CA SER A 24 -4.15 5.59 1.60
C SER A 24 -5.23 6.44 0.94
N HIS A 25 -6.29 5.82 0.41
CA HIS A 25 -7.41 6.53 -0.20
C HIS A 25 -8.10 7.49 0.79
N ARG A 26 -8.42 7.02 1.99
CA ARG A 26 -9.07 7.85 3.02
C ARG A 26 -8.15 8.97 3.53
N ALA A 27 -6.86 8.72 3.68
CA ALA A 27 -5.88 9.70 4.14
C ALA A 27 -5.80 10.88 3.15
N VAL A 28 -5.79 10.60 1.84
CA VAL A 28 -5.85 11.65 0.82
C VAL A 28 -7.19 12.39 0.84
N MET A 29 -8.31 11.67 0.91
CA MET A 29 -9.64 12.30 0.97
C MET A 29 -9.77 13.26 2.15
N LEU A 30 -9.36 12.81 3.35
CA LEU A 30 -9.46 13.60 4.57
C LEU A 30 -8.42 14.73 4.61
N GLY A 31 -7.19 14.47 4.18
CA GLY A 31 -6.14 15.48 4.09
C GLY A 31 -6.48 16.62 3.14
N ALA A 32 -7.16 16.33 2.03
CA ALA A 32 -7.63 17.35 1.08
C ALA A 32 -8.73 18.25 1.65
N LEU A 33 -9.43 17.82 2.70
CA LEU A 33 -10.46 18.60 3.38
C LEU A 33 -9.94 19.34 4.62
N ALA A 34 -8.73 19.01 5.08
CA ALA A 34 -8.16 19.60 6.28
C ALA A 34 -7.64 21.02 6.01
N HIS A 35 -7.58 21.84 7.07
CA HIS A 35 -6.88 23.13 7.03
C HIS A 35 -5.41 22.94 7.40
N GLY A 36 -4.50 23.46 6.56
CA GLY A 36 -3.05 23.31 6.74
C GLY A 36 -2.48 22.10 5.99
N ASP A 37 -1.19 21.83 6.21
CA ASP A 37 -0.48 20.79 5.48
C ASP A 37 -0.73 19.39 6.08
N THR A 38 -1.05 18.42 5.23
CA THR A 38 -1.13 17.00 5.59
C THR A 38 0.03 16.24 4.95
N CYS A 39 0.90 15.65 5.78
CA CYS A 39 1.98 14.77 5.33
C CYS A 39 1.58 13.30 5.58
N ILE A 40 1.66 12.45 4.55
CA ILE A 40 1.28 11.03 4.62
C ILE A 40 2.50 10.18 4.26
N GLU A 41 2.92 9.31 5.19
CA GLU A 41 4.00 8.36 4.98
C GLU A 41 3.47 6.96 4.67
N ASN A 42 4.28 6.14 3.98
CA ASN A 42 3.91 4.79 3.52
C ASN A 42 2.60 4.76 2.69
N PHE A 43 2.34 5.83 1.95
CA PHE A 43 1.21 5.93 1.03
C PHE A 43 1.33 4.88 -0.08
N LEU A 44 0.24 4.16 -0.38
CA LEU A 44 0.16 3.27 -1.53
C LEU A 44 -0.24 4.08 -2.77
N PRO A 45 0.66 4.32 -3.73
CA PRO A 45 0.30 4.90 -5.02
C PRO A 45 -0.60 3.92 -5.80
N SER A 46 -1.55 4.47 -6.54
CA SER A 46 -2.60 3.75 -7.29
C SER A 46 -2.08 2.67 -8.22
#